data_AF-A0A6J1W5N3-F1
#
_entry.id   AF-A0A6J1W5N3-F1
#
_cell.length_a   1.000
_cell.length_b   1.000
_cell.length_c   1.000
_cell.angle_alpha   90.00
_cell.angle_beta   90.00
_cell.angle_gamma   90.00
#
_symmetry.space_group_name_H-M   'P 1'
#
loop_
_entity.id
_entity.type
_entity.pdbx_description
1 polymer ?
#
loop_
_entity_poly.entity_id
_entity_poly.type
_entity_poly.pdbx_seq_one_letter_code
_entity_poly.pdbx_strand_id
1 'polypeptide(L)'
;LKRNPCWVEHFNVQFLGSVEVPYHQGNGILCAAMQKIATTRKLTVHLRPPSTCDLEISLQGINRVQTANEYRQDEEMERCSHFFQMKNVSFCGCHPRNSCYFGFITKHPVLSRFACHVFVSQESMRPVAECVGRAFQEYYQEHLEFACPTEDIYLE
;
A
#
# COMPACT_ATOMS: atom_id res chain seq x y z
N LEU A 1 23.64 -18.80 -4.53
CA LEU A 1 22.87 -18.92 -3.27
C LEU A 1 21.61 -18.06 -3.42
N LYS A 2 20.48 -18.65 -3.83
CA LYS A 2 19.20 -17.92 -3.92
C LYS A 2 18.70 -17.66 -2.50
N ARG A 3 18.81 -16.43 -2.03
CA ARG A 3 18.29 -16.02 -0.72
C ARG A 3 16.77 -15.96 -0.82
N ASN A 4 16.08 -16.74 0.01
CA ASN A 4 14.67 -16.52 0.30
C ASN A 4 14.49 -15.14 0.95
N PRO A 5 13.46 -14.40 0.56
CA PRO A 5 12.73 -13.61 1.51
C PRO A 5 11.43 -14.35 1.84
N CYS A 6 11.53 -15.37 2.73
CA CYS A 6 10.37 -15.90 3.45
C CYS A 6 9.88 -14.93 4.52
N TRP A 7 10.30 -13.66 4.47
CA TRP A 7 9.93 -12.67 5.46
C TRP A 7 8.55 -12.11 5.14
N VAL A 8 7.78 -11.94 6.20
CA VAL A 8 6.48 -11.26 6.20
C VAL A 8 6.47 -10.39 7.44
N GLU A 9 6.19 -9.10 7.27
CA GLU A 9 6.03 -8.16 8.38
C GLU A 9 4.56 -7.77 8.51
N HIS A 10 4.09 -7.62 9.74
CA HIS A 10 2.70 -7.33 10.07
C HIS A 10 2.58 -5.98 10.77
N PHE A 11 1.59 -5.18 10.37
CA PHE A 11 1.33 -3.88 10.95
C PHE A 11 -0.16 -3.70 11.23
N ASN A 12 -0.52 -3.45 12.49
CA ASN A 12 -1.87 -3.08 12.86
C ASN A 12 -2.12 -1.59 12.56
N VAL A 13 -2.99 -1.30 11.59
CA VAL A 13 -3.21 0.05 11.07
C VAL A 13 -4.70 0.26 10.78
N GLN A 14 -5.11 1.50 10.53
CA GLN A 14 -6.49 1.80 10.16
C GLN A 14 -6.57 2.14 8.67
N PHE A 15 -7.44 1.45 7.95
CA PHE A 15 -7.69 1.74 6.54
C PHE A 15 -8.71 2.88 6.39
N LEU A 16 -8.31 3.96 5.71
CA LEU A 16 -9.19 5.11 5.48
C LEU A 16 -9.96 5.01 4.18
N GLY A 17 -9.38 4.41 3.13
CA GLY A 17 -10.06 4.27 1.85
C GLY A 17 -9.10 4.16 0.67
N SER A 18 -9.70 4.06 -0.51
CA SER A 18 -8.97 4.12 -1.77
C SER A 18 -9.60 5.14 -2.68
N VAL A 19 -8.77 5.80 -3.50
CA VAL A 19 -9.24 6.78 -4.46
C VAL A 19 -8.42 6.67 -5.73
N GLU A 20 -9.08 6.85 -6.87
CA GLU A 20 -8.39 6.94 -8.15
C GLU A 20 -7.49 8.19 -8.18
N VAL A 21 -6.31 8.01 -8.77
CA VAL A 21 -5.31 9.07 -8.94
C VAL A 21 -4.85 9.15 -10.40
N PRO A 22 -4.46 10.34 -10.89
CA PRO A 22 -4.15 10.53 -12.30
C PRO A 22 -2.79 9.96 -12.73
N TYR A 23 -1.86 9.77 -11.79
CA TYR A 23 -0.50 9.29 -12.08
C TYR A 23 -0.06 8.23 -11.08
N HIS A 24 0.86 7.37 -11.52
CA HIS A 24 1.36 6.23 -10.74
C HIS A 24 2.36 6.61 -9.64
N GLN A 25 2.92 7.82 -9.66
CA GLN A 25 3.94 8.25 -8.72
C GLN A 25 3.93 9.75 -8.44
N GLY A 26 4.50 10.15 -7.31
CA GLY A 26 4.74 11.54 -6.94
C GLY A 26 4.13 11.92 -5.59
N ASN A 27 4.91 12.63 -4.77
CA ASN A 27 4.49 13.07 -3.44
C ASN A 27 3.22 13.93 -3.48
N GLY A 28 3.09 14.81 -4.48
CA GLY A 28 1.90 15.65 -4.65
C GLY A 28 0.62 14.84 -4.88
N ILE A 29 0.72 13.75 -5.64
CA ILE A 29 -0.41 12.84 -5.92
C ILE A 29 -0.84 12.10 -4.66
N LEU A 30 0.14 11.58 -3.92
CA LEU A 30 -0.08 10.85 -2.69
C LEU A 30 -0.67 11.75 -1.60
N CYS A 31 -0.15 12.97 -1.43
CA CYS A 31 -0.68 13.96 -0.50
C CYS A 31 -2.11 14.39 -0.87
N ALA A 32 -2.39 14.62 -2.15
CA ALA A 32 -3.73 14.99 -2.60
C ALA A 32 -4.75 13.86 -2.33
N ALA A 33 -4.38 12.61 -2.56
CA ALA A 33 -5.22 11.45 -2.26
C ALA A 33 -5.50 11.32 -0.75
N MET A 34 -4.47 11.46 0.09
CA MET A 34 -4.62 11.48 1.55
C MET A 34 -5.55 12.59 1.99
N GLN A 35 -5.34 13.81 1.51
CA GLN A 35 -6.17 14.97 1.86
C GLN A 35 -7.63 14.73 1.46
N LYS A 36 -7.88 14.21 0.25
CA LYS A 36 -9.22 13.90 -0.25
C LYS A 36 -9.93 12.88 0.65
N ILE A 37 -9.28 11.76 0.96
CA ILE A 37 -9.85 10.71 1.82
C ILE A 37 -10.03 11.20 3.26
N ALA A 38 -9.04 11.88 3.84
CA ALA A 38 -9.10 12.38 5.20
C ALA A 38 -10.23 13.40 5.38
N THR A 39 -10.45 14.28 4.40
CA THR A 39 -11.55 15.26 4.42
C THR A 39 -12.91 14.55 4.41
N THR A 40 -13.10 13.57 3.53
CA THR A 40 -14.33 12.75 3.49
C THR A 40 -14.56 12.02 4.81
N ARG A 41 -13.51 11.43 5.40
CA ARG A 41 -13.61 10.68 6.66
C ARG A 41 -13.93 11.55 7.86
N LYS A 42 -13.43 12.79 7.94
CA LYS A 42 -13.78 13.72 9.01
C LYS A 42 -15.30 13.94 9.13
N LEU A 43 -16.02 13.91 8.01
CA LEU A 43 -17.47 14.06 7.98
C LEU A 43 -18.22 12.80 8.41
N THR A 44 -17.61 11.62 8.24
CA THR A 44 -18.27 10.32 8.48
C THR A 44 -17.73 9.57 9.69
N VAL A 45 -16.71 10.07 10.39
CA VAL A 45 -15.99 9.32 11.43
C VAL A 45 -16.90 8.83 12.56
N HIS A 46 -17.88 9.64 12.97
CA HIS A 46 -18.85 9.28 14.00
C HIS A 46 -19.85 8.20 13.54
N LEU A 47 -20.11 8.12 12.24
CA LEU A 47 -21.07 7.18 11.65
C LEU A 47 -20.40 5.86 11.26
N ARG A 48 -19.17 5.94 10.76
CA ARG A 48 -18.37 4.82 10.25
C ARG A 48 -16.91 5.02 10.65
N PRO A 49 -16.53 4.65 11.89
CA PRO A 49 -15.15 4.66 12.33
C PRO A 49 -14.25 3.88 11.35
N PRO A 50 -13.00 4.32 11.12
CA PRO A 50 -12.03 3.56 10.33
C PRO A 50 -11.88 2.14 10.88
N SER A 51 -11.94 1.16 9.99
CA SER A 51 -11.72 -0.23 10.38
C SER A 51 -10.24 -0.47 10.61
N THR A 52 -9.92 -1.06 11.75
CA THR A 52 -8.59 -1.64 11.99
C THR A 52 -8.38 -2.83 11.05
N CYS A 53 -7.19 -2.92 10.49
CA CYS A 53 -6.77 -4.04 9.66
C CYS A 53 -5.32 -4.42 9.97
N ASP A 54 -5.01 -5.68 9.75
CA ASP A 54 -3.63 -6.15 9.67
C ASP A 54 -3.11 -5.95 8.24
N LEU A 55 -1.93 -5.33 8.12
CA LEU A 55 -1.25 -5.10 6.87
C LEU A 55 -0.02 -5.99 6.82
N GLU A 56 -0.09 -7.07 6.04
CA GLU A 56 1.01 -7.99 5.82
C GLU A 56 1.81 -7.53 4.60
N ILE A 57 3.12 -7.38 4.76
CA ILE A 57 4.04 -6.94 3.70
C ILE A 57 5.09 -8.02 3.49
N SER A 58 5.24 -8.45 2.24
CA SER A 58 6.26 -9.40 1.82
C SER A 58 6.78 -9.03 0.42
N LEU A 59 7.74 -9.81 -0.08
CA LEU A 59 8.22 -9.66 -1.45
C LEU A 59 7.09 -9.82 -2.50
N GLN A 60 6.11 -10.70 -2.23
CA GLN A 60 5.03 -10.98 -3.18
C GLN A 60 4.03 -9.84 -3.29
N GLY A 61 3.86 -9.05 -2.24
CA GLY A 61 2.87 -7.98 -2.21
C GLY A 61 2.50 -7.48 -0.83
N ILE A 62 1.38 -6.77 -0.80
CA ILE A 62 0.78 -6.20 0.40
C ILE A 62 -0.60 -6.84 0.56
N ASN A 63 -0.82 -7.55 1.66
CA ASN A 63 -2.13 -8.11 2.00
C ASN A 63 -2.77 -7.28 3.10
N ARG A 64 -3.96 -6.72 2.83
CA ARG A 64 -4.76 -6.05 3.85
C ARG A 64 -5.84 -7.00 4.34
N VAL A 65 -5.76 -7.43 5.59
CA VAL A 65 -6.74 -8.30 6.24
C VAL A 65 -7.59 -7.48 7.20
N GLN A 66 -8.89 -7.36 6.94
CA GLN A 66 -9.79 -6.67 7.86
C GLN A 66 -9.97 -7.48 9.15
N THR A 67 -9.71 -6.86 10.30
CA THR A 67 -9.98 -7.50 11.60
C THR A 67 -11.45 -7.32 11.94
N ALA A 68 -12.12 -8.41 12.30
CA ALA A 68 -13.53 -8.35 12.69
C ALA A 68 -13.69 -7.60 14.02
N ASN A 69 -14.63 -6.67 14.09
CA ASN A 69 -15.02 -6.07 15.36
C ASN A 69 -15.87 -7.06 16.15
N GLU A 70 -15.46 -7.36 17.37
CA GLU A 70 -16.12 -8.31 18.30
C GLU A 70 -17.58 -7.95 18.63
N TYR A 71 -18.03 -6.74 18.30
CA TYR A 71 -19.35 -6.20 18.63
C TYR A 71 -20.38 -6.23 17.49
N ARG A 72 -20.08 -6.90 16.37
CA ARG A 72 -21.04 -7.08 15.26
C ARG A 72 -21.38 -8.56 15.13
N GLN A 73 -22.42 -8.97 15.86
CA GLN A 73 -23.17 -10.19 15.58
C GLN A 73 -23.93 -9.98 14.27
N ASP A 74 -23.30 -10.30 13.16
CA ASP A 74 -24.00 -10.78 11.97
C ASP A 74 -23.09 -11.83 11.33
N GLU A 75 -23.64 -13.03 11.24
CA GLU A 75 -23.07 -14.19 10.59
C GLU A 75 -22.75 -13.81 9.13
N GLU A 76 -21.54 -14.15 8.64
CA GLU A 76 -20.98 -13.79 7.31
C GLU A 76 -20.07 -12.54 7.21
N MET A 77 -19.31 -12.15 8.24
CA MET A 77 -18.09 -11.39 7.96
C MET A 77 -16.95 -12.34 7.58
N GLU A 78 -17.02 -12.86 6.36
CA GLU A 78 -15.88 -13.44 5.66
C GLU A 78 -14.68 -12.51 5.89
N ARG A 79 -13.51 -13.06 6.28
CA ARG A 79 -12.30 -12.25 6.41
C ARG A 79 -12.04 -11.60 5.05
N CYS A 80 -12.44 -10.34 4.88
CA CYS A 80 -12.20 -9.59 3.67
C CYS A 80 -10.71 -9.25 3.61
N SER A 81 -9.96 -10.06 2.87
CA SER A 81 -8.57 -9.79 2.53
C SER A 81 -8.50 -9.16 1.13
N HIS A 82 -7.59 -8.21 0.96
CA HIS A 82 -7.28 -7.63 -0.33
C HIS A 82 -5.79 -7.68 -0.55
N PHE A 83 -5.38 -8.48 -1.54
CA PHE A 83 -3.99 -8.65 -1.90
C PHE A 83 -3.60 -7.76 -3.07
N PHE A 84 -2.58 -6.93 -2.86
CA PHE A 84 -1.97 -6.07 -3.86
C PHE A 84 -0.61 -6.65 -4.25
N GLN A 85 -0.52 -7.23 -5.46
CA GLN A 85 0.73 -7.81 -5.95
C GLN A 85 1.82 -6.73 -6.03
N MET A 86 3.04 -7.05 -5.60
CA MET A 86 4.15 -6.09 -5.56
C MET A 86 4.43 -5.47 -6.95
N LYS A 87 4.33 -6.27 -8.02
CA LYS A 87 4.47 -5.81 -9.42
C LYS A 87 3.51 -4.68 -9.84
N ASN A 88 2.39 -4.53 -9.12
CA ASN A 88 1.39 -3.52 -9.40
C ASN A 88 1.53 -2.30 -8.49
N VAL A 89 2.27 -2.41 -7.38
CA VAL A 89 2.61 -1.25 -6.53
C VAL A 89 3.64 -0.41 -7.30
N SER A 90 3.46 0.91 -7.29
CA SER A 90 4.26 1.82 -8.13
C SER A 90 4.87 2.98 -7.36
N PHE A 91 4.32 3.31 -6.20
CA PHE A 91 4.82 4.38 -5.34
C PHE A 91 4.25 4.23 -3.92
N CYS A 92 4.99 4.65 -2.90
CA CYS A 92 4.50 4.69 -1.52
C CYS A 92 5.15 5.83 -0.73
N GLY A 93 4.54 6.24 0.38
CA GLY A 93 5.13 7.23 1.26
C GLY A 93 4.21 7.71 2.37
N CYS A 94 4.80 8.42 3.33
CA CYS A 94 4.05 9.10 4.37
C CYS A 94 3.74 10.55 3.97
N HIS A 95 2.72 11.15 4.60
CA HIS A 95 2.47 12.58 4.43
C HIS A 95 3.61 13.40 5.05
N PRO A 96 4.20 14.39 4.36
CA PRO A 96 5.41 15.08 4.80
C PRO A 96 5.23 15.91 6.08
N ARG A 97 4.01 16.37 6.35
CA ARG A 97 3.66 17.15 7.56
C ARG A 97 3.01 16.32 8.66
N ASN A 98 2.68 15.07 8.39
CA ASN A 98 2.01 14.20 9.37
C ASN A 98 2.33 12.74 9.04
N SER A 99 3.38 12.20 9.64
CA SER A 99 3.84 10.84 9.36
C SER A 99 2.89 9.76 9.84
N CYS A 100 1.82 10.08 10.56
CA CYS A 100 0.76 9.13 10.91
C CYS A 100 -0.07 8.67 9.70
N TYR A 101 0.01 9.39 8.58
CA TYR A 101 -0.64 8.99 7.33
C TYR A 101 0.37 8.33 6.41
N PHE A 102 -0.03 7.19 5.85
CA PHE A 102 0.70 6.47 4.83
C PHE A 102 -0.21 6.08 3.67
N GLY A 103 0.35 6.01 2.47
CA GLY A 103 -0.35 5.47 1.33
C GLY A 103 0.58 4.85 0.32
N PHE A 104 0.01 4.01 -0.53
CA PHE A 104 0.68 3.45 -1.69
C PHE A 104 -0.23 3.51 -2.92
N ILE A 105 0.39 3.55 -4.10
CA ILE A 105 -0.29 3.63 -5.39
C ILE A 105 -0.15 2.31 -6.12
N THR A 106 -1.27 1.76 -6.58
CA THR A 106 -1.31 0.57 -7.43
C THR A 106 -1.74 0.93 -8.85
N LYS A 107 -1.19 0.22 -9.82
CA LYS A 107 -1.66 0.20 -11.21
C LYS A 107 -2.73 -0.88 -11.36
N HIS A 108 -3.82 -0.55 -12.04
CA HIS A 108 -4.83 -1.53 -12.39
C HIS A 108 -4.23 -2.58 -13.34
N PRO A 109 -4.46 -3.89 -13.13
CA PRO A 109 -3.78 -4.95 -13.88
C PRO A 109 -4.08 -4.94 -15.39
N VAL A 110 -5.24 -4.40 -15.78
CA VAL A 110 -5.71 -4.38 -17.18
C VAL A 110 -5.89 -2.97 -17.75
N LEU A 111 -6.12 -1.97 -16.89
CA LEU A 111 -6.53 -0.64 -17.32
C LEU A 111 -5.39 0.33 -17.05
N SER A 112 -5.28 1.40 -17.85
CA SER A 112 -4.34 2.49 -17.58
C SER A 112 -4.89 3.43 -16.50
N ARG A 113 -5.15 2.87 -15.31
CA ARG A 113 -5.71 3.57 -14.14
C ARG A 113 -4.88 3.27 -12.90
N PHE A 114 -4.89 4.20 -11.96
CA PHE A 114 -4.14 4.11 -10.72
C PHE A 114 -5.06 4.36 -9.52
N ALA A 115 -4.80 3.66 -8.42
CA ALA A 115 -5.51 3.87 -7.17
C ALA A 115 -4.50 4.11 -6.04
N CYS A 116 -4.76 5.13 -5.22
CA CYS A 116 -4.04 5.33 -3.97
C CYS A 116 -4.85 4.75 -2.82
N HIS A 117 -4.20 3.91 -2.01
CA HIS A 117 -4.77 3.28 -0.81
C HIS A 117 -4.17 3.95 0.41
N VAL A 118 -5.03 4.50 1.29
CA VAL A 118 -4.60 5.37 2.39
C VAL A 118 -4.91 4.74 3.74
N PHE A 119 -3.91 4.79 4.62
CA PHE A 119 -3.91 4.24 5.97
C PHE A 119 -3.49 5.31 6.98
N VAL A 120 -3.89 5.12 8.23
CA VAL A 120 -3.50 5.96 9.36
C VAL A 120 -3.20 5.10 10.58
N SER A 121 -2.32 5.58 11.46
CA SER A 121 -2.15 5.05 12.81
C SER A 121 -1.99 6.19 13.82
N GLN A 122 -1.94 5.86 15.11
CA GLN A 122 -1.65 6.84 16.16
C GLN A 122 -0.17 7.25 16.18
N GLU A 123 0.69 6.34 15.73
CA GLU A 123 2.14 6.53 15.69
C GLU A 123 2.62 6.89 14.28
N SER A 124 3.93 7.02 14.10
CA SER A 124 4.49 7.24 12.78
C SER A 124 4.34 6.00 11.90
N MET A 125 3.88 6.17 10.68
CA MET A 125 3.80 5.11 9.67
C MET A 125 5.09 4.94 8.85
N ARG A 126 6.19 5.61 9.24
CA ARG A 126 7.49 5.43 8.58
C ARG A 126 7.98 3.97 8.54
N PRO A 127 7.83 3.16 9.61
CA PRO A 127 8.21 1.74 9.56
C PRO A 127 7.46 0.96 8.47
N VAL A 128 6.17 1.26 8.28
CA VAL A 128 5.37 0.69 7.19
C VAL A 128 5.92 1.12 5.83
N ALA A 129 6.20 2.43 5.66
CA ALA A 129 6.75 2.96 4.41
C ALA A 129 8.12 2.37 4.07
N GLU A 130 9.00 2.21 5.06
CA GLU A 130 10.31 1.57 4.92
C GLU A 130 10.18 0.09 4.56
N CYS A 131 9.24 -0.63 5.19
CA CYS A 131 8.98 -2.04 4.88
C CYS A 131 8.46 -2.23 3.45
N VAL A 132 7.51 -1.39 3.01
CA VAL A 132 7.03 -1.42 1.60
C VAL A 132 8.16 -1.03 0.64
N GLY A 133 8.95 0.00 0.98
CA GLY A 133 10.09 0.42 0.17
C GLY A 133 11.15 -0.67 0.02
N ARG A 134 11.44 -1.41 1.10
CA ARG A 134 12.31 -2.59 1.07
C ARG A 134 11.75 -3.67 0.14
N ALA A 135 10.49 -4.05 0.31
CA ALA A 135 9.87 -5.07 -0.54
C ALA A 135 9.86 -4.66 -2.02
N PHE A 136 9.60 -3.38 -2.30
CA PHE A 136 9.65 -2.82 -3.64
C PHE A 136 11.06 -2.89 -4.23
N GLN A 137 12.09 -2.50 -3.48
CA GLN A 137 13.48 -2.57 -3.94
C GLN A 137 13.94 -4.02 -4.17
N GLU A 138 13.67 -4.94 -3.24
CA GLU A 138 14.01 -6.35 -3.36
C GLU A 138 13.30 -6.99 -4.57
N TYR A 139 12.00 -6.70 -4.76
CA TYR A 139 11.23 -7.22 -5.90
C TYR A 139 11.81 -6.76 -7.23
N TYR A 140 12.15 -5.47 -7.34
CA TYR A 140 12.75 -4.90 -8.56
C TYR A 140 14.15 -5.45 -8.82
N GLN A 141 14.97 -5.65 -7.80
CA GLN A 141 16.28 -6.31 -7.96
C GLN A 141 16.07 -7.73 -8.51
N GLU A 142 15.25 -8.56 -7.88
CA GLU A 142 15.07 -9.96 -8.32
C GLU A 142 14.41 -10.11 -9.70
N HIS A 143 13.51 -9.20 -10.08
CA HIS A 143 12.70 -9.34 -11.29
C HIS A 143 13.13 -8.45 -12.46
N LEU A 144 13.93 -7.39 -12.22
CA LEU A 144 14.54 -6.60 -13.28
C LEU A 144 16.02 -6.91 -13.51
N GLU A 145 16.77 -7.46 -12.54
CA GLU A 145 18.13 -7.98 -12.84
C GLU A 145 18.10 -9.15 -13.85
N PHE A 146 16.93 -9.77 -14.06
CA PHE A 146 16.67 -10.76 -15.11
C PHE A 146 15.95 -10.21 -16.35
N ALA A 147 15.55 -8.94 -16.34
CA ALA A 147 14.88 -8.27 -17.47
C ALA A 147 15.82 -7.38 -18.29
N CYS A 148 17.10 -7.28 -17.92
CA CYS A 148 18.11 -6.70 -18.79
C CYS A 148 18.51 -7.74 -19.84
N PRO A 149 18.24 -7.52 -21.14
CA PRO A 149 19.14 -8.09 -22.14
C PRO A 149 20.51 -7.46 -21.84
N THR A 150 21.43 -8.29 -21.37
CA THR A 150 22.83 -8.02 -21.70
C THR A 150 22.90 -8.28 -23.19
N GLU A 151 23.40 -7.31 -23.95
CA GLU A 151 23.45 -7.23 -25.43
C GLU A 151 22.47 -6.17 -25.97
N ASP A 152 22.93 -4.91 -25.96
CA ASP A 152 22.88 -3.96 -27.09
C ASP A 152 22.81 -2.48 -26.63
N ILE A 153 23.67 -1.50 -26.98
CA ILE A 153 24.94 -1.39 -27.74
C ILE A 153 25.48 0.02 -27.38
N TYR A 154 26.80 0.20 -27.39
CA TYR A 154 27.48 1.49 -27.52
C TYR A 154 26.72 2.46 -28.44
N LEU A 155 26.53 3.70 -28.01
CA LEU A 155 26.46 4.82 -28.93
C LEU A 155 27.62 5.76 -28.61
N GLU A 156 28.50 5.87 -29.59
CA GLU A 156 29.55 6.89 -29.75
C GLU A 156 29.00 8.32 -29.61
#